data_AF-A0A485M8N4-F1
#
_entry.id   AF-A0A485M8N4-F1
#
_cell.length_a   1.000
_cell.length_b   1.000
_cell.length_c   1.000
_cell.angle_alpha   90.00
_cell.angle_beta   90.00
_cell.angle_gamma   90.00
#
_symmetry.space_group_name_H-M   'P 1'
#
loop_
_entity.id
_entity.type
_entity.pdbx_description
1 polymer ?
#
loop_
_entity_poly.entity_id
_entity_poly.type
_entity_poly.pdbx_seq_one_letter_code
_entity_poly.pdbx_strand_id
1 'polypeptide(L)'
;MYKYSWLISMIVGWIIFFMLADRFRFKYTVWGGFIVCAIQLLVDAGAMHLNLYRVHSYFHIFGSSVFFTFGIVFTMGILIAQFLPNTPLLQGINILVITALFSVEELLFLKTGALEYINWNHQSSVFIDILVLTSYTWLVKSLGLNRK
;
A
#
# COMPACT_ATOMS: atom_id res chain seq x y z
N MET A 1 -10.76 14.21 13.81
CA MET A 1 -11.51 13.51 12.75
C MET A 1 -10.93 12.13 12.40
N TYR A 2 -9.73 11.79 12.92
CA TYR A 2 -9.01 10.53 12.67
C TYR A 2 -9.79 9.22 12.89
N LYS A 3 -10.81 9.22 13.75
CA LYS A 3 -11.54 8.01 14.19
C LYS A 3 -11.99 7.11 13.03
N TYR A 4 -12.41 7.69 11.90
CA TYR A 4 -12.92 6.92 10.76
C TYR A 4 -12.02 6.96 9.53
N SER A 5 -10.89 7.68 9.55
CA SER A 5 -10.05 7.87 8.36
C SER A 5 -9.61 6.54 7.75
N TRP A 6 -9.15 5.60 8.58
CA TRP A 6 -8.70 4.28 8.12
C TRP A 6 -9.83 3.41 7.58
N LEU A 7 -11.01 3.45 8.22
CA LEU A 7 -12.19 2.72 7.75
C LEU A 7 -12.67 3.27 6.40
N ILE A 8 -12.66 4.59 6.23
CA ILE A 8 -13.00 5.22 4.95
C ILE A 8 -12.01 4.80 3.86
N SER A 9 -10.70 4.83 4.12
CA SER A 9 -9.69 4.34 3.16
C SER A 9 -9.89 2.86 2.80
N MET A 10 -10.21 2.00 3.78
CA MET A 10 -10.58 0.61 3.50
C MET A 10 -11.76 0.52 2.53
N ILE A 11 -12.86 1.23 2.81
CA ILE A 11 -14.06 1.22 1.96
C ILE A 11 -13.72 1.68 0.55
N VAL A 12 -12.97 2.78 0.41
CA VAL A 12 -12.54 3.29 -0.90
C VAL A 12 -11.69 2.26 -1.65
N GLY A 13 -10.71 1.65 -0.97
CA GLY A 13 -9.84 0.63 -1.56
C GLY A 13 -10.62 -0.60 -2.06
N TRP A 14 -11.64 -1.04 -1.32
CA TRP A 14 -12.51 -2.14 -1.74
C TRP A 14 -13.46 -1.76 -2.87
N ILE A 15 -13.99 -0.53 -2.91
CA ILE A 15 -14.80 -0.05 -4.04
C ILE A 15 -13.96 -0.08 -5.32
N ILE A 16 -12.76 0.51 -5.30
CA ILE A 16 -11.84 0.52 -6.45
C ILE A 16 -11.50 -0.91 -6.87
N PHE A 17 -11.24 -1.78 -5.91
CA PHE A 17 -11.00 -3.20 -6.17
C PHE A 17 -12.15 -3.86 -6.92
N PHE A 18 -13.38 -3.77 -6.42
CA PHE A 18 -14.51 -4.42 -7.07
C PHE A 18 -14.84 -3.84 -8.44
N MET A 19 -14.48 -2.57 -8.69
CA MET A 19 -14.63 -1.93 -10.00
C MET A 19 -13.62 -2.44 -11.03
N LEU A 20 -12.38 -2.73 -10.62
CA LEU A 20 -11.26 -2.99 -11.54
C LEU A 20 -10.81 -4.46 -11.56
N ALA A 21 -11.08 -5.24 -10.53
CA ALA A 21 -10.50 -6.56 -10.37
C ALA A 21 -10.98 -7.55 -11.43
N ASP A 22 -10.02 -8.21 -12.06
CA ASP A 22 -10.26 -9.35 -12.93
C ASP A 22 -10.43 -10.62 -12.09
N ARG A 23 -11.66 -11.15 -12.06
CA ARG A 23 -12.03 -12.32 -11.26
C ARG A 23 -11.32 -13.60 -11.71
N PHE A 24 -10.96 -13.72 -12.98
CA PHE A 24 -10.34 -14.94 -13.52
C PHE A 24 -8.89 -15.10 -13.05
N ARG A 25 -8.20 -13.98 -12.82
CA ARG A 25 -6.80 -13.97 -12.37
C ARG A 25 -6.64 -13.85 -10.87
N PHE A 26 -7.72 -13.62 -10.13
CA PHE A 26 -7.72 -13.42 -8.68
C PHE A 26 -6.99 -14.52 -7.91
N LYS A 27 -7.15 -15.79 -8.29
CA LYS A 27 -6.48 -16.94 -7.66
C LYS A 27 -4.95 -16.85 -7.63
N TYR A 28 -4.35 -16.13 -8.57
CA TYR A 28 -2.90 -15.93 -8.62
C TYR A 28 -2.52 -14.59 -7.97
N THR A 29 -3.31 -13.55 -8.22
CA THR A 29 -2.98 -12.18 -7.82
C THR A 29 -3.30 -11.90 -6.35
N VAL A 30 -4.15 -12.71 -5.70
CA VAL A 30 -4.44 -12.63 -4.26
C VAL A 30 -3.17 -12.74 -3.40
N TRP A 31 -2.22 -13.57 -3.84
CA TRP A 31 -0.92 -13.69 -3.18
C TRP A 31 -0.11 -12.40 -3.24
N GLY A 32 -0.28 -11.60 -4.30
CA GLY A 32 0.30 -10.27 -4.39
C GLY A 32 -0.19 -9.35 -3.27
N GLY A 33 -1.50 -9.37 -2.98
CA GLY A 33 -2.09 -8.66 -1.85
C GLY A 33 -1.45 -9.03 -0.53
N PHE A 34 -1.35 -10.34 -0.22
CA PHE A 34 -0.72 -10.79 1.02
C PHE A 34 0.77 -10.44 1.11
N ILE A 35 1.52 -10.55 0.01
CA ILE A 35 2.93 -10.20 -0.04
C ILE A 35 3.14 -8.72 0.28
N VAL A 36 2.37 -7.82 -0.35
CA VAL A 36 2.55 -6.39 -0.09
C VAL A 36 2.11 -6.01 1.32
N CYS A 37 1.08 -6.65 1.88
CA CYS A 37 0.73 -6.48 3.30
C CYS A 37 1.89 -6.89 4.21
N ALA A 38 2.56 -8.01 3.93
CA ALA A 38 3.70 -8.45 4.73
C ALA A 38 4.88 -7.47 4.64
N ILE A 39 5.17 -6.94 3.44
CA ILE A 39 6.21 -5.92 3.24
C ILE A 39 5.85 -4.63 3.99
N GLN A 40 4.61 -4.15 3.85
CA GLN A 40 4.10 -2.96 4.52
C GLN A 40 4.20 -3.10 6.04
N LEU A 41 3.75 -4.23 6.61
CA LEU A 41 3.84 -4.47 8.05
C LEU A 41 5.28 -4.52 8.55
N LEU A 42 6.20 -5.11 7.77
CA LEU A 42 7.63 -5.15 8.12
C LEU A 42 8.23 -3.73 8.17
N VAL A 43 7.96 -2.92 7.15
CA VAL A 43 8.45 -1.53 7.06
C VAL A 43 7.87 -0.69 8.20
N ASP A 44 6.57 -0.78 8.40
CA ASP A 44 5.86 0.01 9.41
C ASP A 44 6.28 -0.39 10.82
N ALA A 45 6.38 -1.68 11.12
CA ALA A 45 6.83 -2.16 12.42
C ALA A 45 8.25 -1.65 12.73
N GLY A 46 9.15 -1.67 11.74
CA GLY A 46 10.49 -1.11 11.87
C GLY A 46 10.46 0.41 12.13
N ALA A 47 9.69 1.15 11.34
CA ALA A 47 9.58 2.60 11.46
C ALA A 47 8.98 3.04 12.82
N MET A 48 7.96 2.33 13.31
CA MET A 48 7.37 2.62 14.62
C MET A 48 8.28 2.19 15.77
N HIS A 49 9.02 1.09 15.64
CA HIS A 49 10.03 0.70 16.63
C HIS A 49 11.12 1.76 16.77
N LEU A 50 11.50 2.40 15.67
CA LEU A 50 12.44 3.52 15.63
C LEU A 50 11.81 4.88 15.98
N ASN A 51 10.54 4.91 16.37
CA ASN A 51 9.80 6.12 16.74
C ASN A 51 9.83 7.21 15.65
N LEU A 52 9.67 6.80 14.38
CA LEU A 52 9.70 7.69 13.22
C LEU A 52 8.35 8.37 12.99
N TYR A 53 7.27 7.61 13.06
CA TYR A 53 5.89 8.12 12.98
C TYR A 53 4.95 7.30 13.87
N ARG A 54 3.73 7.80 14.07
CA ARG A 54 2.68 7.13 14.83
C ARG A 54 1.38 7.08 14.04
N VAL A 55 0.73 5.92 14.11
CA VAL A 55 -0.61 5.68 13.56
C VAL A 55 -1.62 5.70 14.70
N HIS A 56 -2.69 6.48 14.55
CA HIS A 56 -3.81 6.54 15.48
C HIS A 56 -4.98 5.75 14.89
N SER A 57 -5.25 4.55 15.40
CA SER A 57 -6.32 3.66 14.92
C SER A 57 -7.06 2.97 16.07
N TYR A 58 -8.21 2.35 15.77
CA TYR A 58 -8.94 1.52 16.73
C TYR A 58 -8.39 0.10 16.80
N PHE A 59 -7.94 -0.43 15.67
CA PHE A 59 -7.45 -1.80 15.56
C PHE A 59 -6.06 -1.78 14.94
N HIS A 60 -5.10 -2.32 15.67
CA HIS A 60 -3.70 -2.33 15.31
C HIS A 60 -3.19 -3.74 15.03
N ILE A 61 -2.28 -3.85 14.07
CA ILE A 61 -1.48 -5.04 13.80
C ILE A 61 -0.04 -4.58 13.52
N PHE A 62 0.90 -5.02 14.35
CA PHE A 62 2.30 -4.56 14.31
C PHE A 62 2.46 -3.03 14.27
N GLY A 63 1.55 -2.31 14.93
CA GLY A 63 1.49 -0.85 15.00
C GLY A 63 0.69 -0.18 13.87
N SER A 64 0.49 -0.84 12.72
CA SER A 64 -0.30 -0.31 11.60
C SER A 64 -1.80 -0.53 11.83
N SER A 65 -2.63 0.22 11.11
CA SER A 65 -4.08 0.04 11.15
C SER A 65 -4.51 -1.22 10.38
N VAL A 66 -5.31 -2.09 11.00
CA VAL A 66 -5.88 -3.29 10.33
C VAL A 66 -6.67 -2.90 9.08
N PHE A 67 -7.39 -1.78 9.13
CA PHE A 67 -8.16 -1.26 8.00
C PHE A 67 -7.27 -0.76 6.85
N PHE A 68 -6.06 -0.26 7.14
CA PHE A 68 -5.08 0.11 6.11
C PHE A 68 -4.50 -1.14 5.46
N THR A 69 -4.01 -2.07 6.27
CA THR A 69 -3.36 -3.31 5.80
C THR A 69 -4.30 -4.17 4.96
N PHE A 70 -5.51 -4.48 5.44
CA PHE A 70 -6.49 -5.32 4.71
C PHE A 70 -7.48 -4.52 3.86
N GLY A 71 -7.32 -3.20 3.81
CA GLY A 71 -8.03 -2.31 2.90
C GLY A 71 -7.14 -1.99 1.72
N ILE A 72 -6.71 -0.73 1.65
CA ILE A 72 -6.01 -0.17 0.48
C ILE A 72 -4.72 -0.94 0.13
N VAL A 73 -3.92 -1.36 1.11
CA VAL A 73 -2.65 -2.07 0.86
C VAL A 73 -2.92 -3.41 0.19
N PHE A 74 -3.80 -4.23 0.78
CA PHE A 74 -4.17 -5.53 0.23
C PHE A 74 -4.79 -5.41 -1.16
N THR A 75 -5.80 -4.55 -1.32
CA THR A 75 -6.53 -4.44 -2.59
C THR A 75 -5.66 -3.86 -3.70
N MET A 76 -4.89 -2.81 -3.42
CA MET A 76 -3.97 -2.22 -4.40
C MET A 76 -2.84 -3.17 -4.75
N GLY A 77 -2.35 -3.98 -3.79
CA GLY A 77 -1.41 -5.06 -4.08
C GLY A 77 -1.91 -6.00 -5.17
N ILE A 78 -3.16 -6.45 -5.04
CA ILE A 78 -3.78 -7.33 -6.04
C ILE A 78 -3.92 -6.62 -7.38
N LEU A 79 -4.40 -5.38 -7.39
CA LEU A 79 -4.57 -4.61 -8.63
C LEU A 79 -3.24 -4.33 -9.34
N ILE A 80 -2.19 -3.97 -8.60
CA ILE A 80 -0.85 -3.77 -9.17
C ILE A 80 -0.34 -5.08 -9.77
N ALA A 81 -0.53 -6.22 -9.10
CA ALA A 81 -0.15 -7.52 -9.67
C ALA A 81 -0.96 -7.85 -10.93
N GLN A 82 -2.24 -7.51 -10.95
CA GLN A 82 -3.12 -7.71 -12.10
C GLN A 82 -2.72 -6.84 -13.29
N PHE A 83 -2.42 -5.57 -13.07
CA PHE A 83 -2.20 -4.58 -14.13
C PHE A 83 -0.73 -4.26 -14.36
N LEU A 84 0.19 -5.09 -13.84
CA LEU A 84 1.62 -4.85 -13.97
C LEU A 84 2.03 -4.76 -15.46
N PRO A 85 2.60 -3.63 -15.92
CA PRO A 85 3.04 -3.50 -17.31
C PRO A 85 4.17 -4.45 -17.66
N ASN A 86 4.27 -4.85 -18.93
CA ASN A 86 5.31 -5.77 -19.39
C ASN A 86 6.67 -5.10 -19.61
N THR A 87 6.68 -3.80 -19.94
CA THR A 87 7.92 -3.08 -20.27
C THR A 87 8.48 -2.35 -19.05
N PRO A 88 9.81 -2.33 -18.85
CA PRO A 88 10.43 -1.66 -17.70
C PRO A 88 10.08 -0.17 -17.59
N LEU A 89 9.97 0.53 -18.73
CA LEU A 89 9.59 1.94 -18.75
C LEU A 89 8.18 2.16 -18.20
N LEU A 90 7.19 1.38 -18.64
CA LEU A 90 5.83 1.49 -18.13
C LEU A 90 5.73 1.04 -16.67
N GLN A 91 6.55 0.08 -16.24
CA GLN A 91 6.66 -0.29 -14.82
C GLN A 91 7.17 0.89 -13.98
N GLY A 92 8.22 1.60 -14.44
CA GLY A 92 8.72 2.81 -13.79
C GLY A 92 7.65 3.91 -13.71
N ILE A 93 6.93 4.17 -14.80
CA ILE A 93 5.82 5.13 -14.80
C ILE A 93 4.72 4.70 -13.82
N ASN A 94 4.34 3.42 -13.81
CA ASN A 94 3.34 2.89 -12.89
C ASN A 94 3.76 3.08 -11.43
N ILE A 95 5.03 2.81 -11.09
CA ILE A 95 5.58 3.04 -9.74
C ILE A 95 5.41 4.51 -9.36
N LEU A 96 5.83 5.45 -10.23
CA LEU A 96 5.72 6.88 -9.95
C LEU A 96 4.28 7.34 -9.75
N VAL A 97 3.34 6.86 -10.58
CA VAL A 97 1.91 7.19 -10.45
C VAL A 97 1.35 6.68 -9.13
N ILE A 98 1.63 5.42 -8.77
CA ILE A 98 1.14 4.83 -7.54
C ILE A 98 1.77 5.50 -6.31
N THR A 99 3.08 5.80 -6.33
CA THR A 99 3.75 6.59 -5.29
C THR A 99 3.09 7.96 -5.12
N ALA A 100 2.79 8.68 -6.21
CA ALA A 100 2.13 9.97 -6.12
C ALA A 100 0.74 9.87 -5.48
N LEU A 101 -0.02 8.82 -5.78
CA LEU A 101 -1.33 8.56 -5.17
C LEU A 101 -1.22 8.25 -3.67
N PHE A 102 -0.26 7.40 -3.26
CA PHE A 102 -0.02 7.12 -1.83
C PHE A 102 0.49 8.35 -1.09
N SER A 103 1.34 9.17 -1.69
CA SER A 103 1.79 10.45 -1.15
C SER A 103 0.60 11.40 -0.89
N VAL A 104 -0.35 11.48 -1.81
CA VAL A 104 -1.59 12.26 -1.59
C VAL A 104 -2.42 11.66 -0.45
N GLU A 105 -2.58 10.34 -0.40
CA GLU A 105 -3.31 9.66 0.69
C GLU A 105 -2.66 9.95 2.05
N GLU A 106 -1.34 9.86 2.14
CA GLU A 106 -0.58 10.14 3.36
C GLU A 106 -0.78 11.58 3.84
N LEU A 107 -0.73 12.56 2.92
CA LEU A 107 -1.01 13.96 3.26
C LEU A 107 -2.44 14.15 3.80
N LEU A 108 -3.41 13.40 3.30
CA LEU A 108 -4.77 13.42 3.85
C LEU A 108 -4.80 12.83 5.27
N PHE A 109 -4.07 11.73 5.52
CA PHE A 109 -3.99 11.15 6.87
C PHE A 109 -3.33 12.08 7.88
N LEU A 110 -2.24 12.77 7.49
CA LEU A 110 -1.61 13.81 8.32
C LEU A 110 -2.61 14.92 8.65
N LYS A 111 -3.36 15.41 7.65
CA LYS A 111 -4.39 16.45 7.87
C LYS A 111 -5.51 16.01 8.81
N THR A 112 -5.89 14.73 8.80
CA THR A 112 -6.95 14.22 9.69
C THR A 112 -6.47 13.89 11.11
N GLY A 113 -5.15 13.88 11.32
CA GLY A 113 -4.48 13.44 12.55
C GLY A 113 -4.47 11.91 12.73
N ALA A 114 -4.77 11.15 11.67
CA ALA A 114 -4.72 9.67 11.71
C ALA A 114 -3.29 9.14 11.62
N LEU A 115 -2.40 9.93 11.03
CA LEU A 115 -0.96 9.73 10.95
C LEU A 115 -0.27 10.96 11.56
N GLU A 116 0.83 10.74 12.25
CA GLU A 116 1.64 11.79 12.88
C GLU A 116 3.12 11.49 12.68
N TYR A 117 3.88 12.44 12.15
CA TYR A 117 5.33 12.33 12.06
C TYR A 117 5.99 12.75 13.37
N ILE A 118 7.02 12.00 13.77
CA ILE A 118 7.82 12.28 14.97
C ILE A 118 9.25 12.64 14.54
N ASN A 119 9.98 11.66 13.99
CA ASN A 119 11.34 11.81 13.45
C ASN A 119 11.38 11.43 11.96
N TRP A 120 10.28 11.72 11.26
CA TRP A 120 10.06 11.34 9.88
C TRP A 120 9.65 12.57 9.06
N ASN A 121 9.73 12.46 7.75
CA ASN A 121 9.29 13.51 6.84
C ASN A 121 8.66 12.87 5.58
N HIS A 122 7.94 13.69 4.83
CA HIS A 122 7.19 13.21 3.68
C HIS A 122 8.10 12.70 2.54
N GLN A 123 9.28 13.29 2.37
CA GLN A 123 10.25 12.84 1.37
C GLN A 123 10.75 11.42 1.68
N SER A 124 10.95 11.10 2.95
CA SER A 124 11.29 9.76 3.40
C SER A 124 10.18 8.76 3.09
N SER A 125 8.90 9.13 3.26
CA SER A 125 7.77 8.28 2.85
C SER A 125 7.77 8.01 1.34
N VAL A 126 7.90 9.06 0.51
CA VAL A 126 7.98 8.92 -0.95
C VAL A 126 9.13 8.00 -1.37
N PHE A 127 10.29 8.13 -0.73
CA PHE A 127 11.44 7.27 -1.01
C PHE A 127 11.16 5.80 -0.65
N ILE A 128 10.57 5.54 0.52
CA ILE A 128 10.20 4.18 0.95
C ILE A 128 9.13 3.59 0.03
N ASP A 129 8.13 4.36 -0.40
CA ASP A 129 7.12 3.90 -1.35
C ASP A 129 7.74 3.45 -2.67
N ILE A 130 8.68 4.23 -3.22
CA ILE A 130 9.40 3.85 -4.45
C ILE A 130 10.16 2.54 -4.23
N LEU A 131 10.85 2.38 -3.10
CA LEU A 131 11.58 1.15 -2.79
C LEU A 131 10.65 -0.05 -2.64
N VAL A 132 9.54 0.10 -1.92
CA VAL A 132 8.54 -0.95 -1.70
C VAL A 132 7.90 -1.36 -3.03
N LEU A 133 7.46 -0.39 -3.83
CA LEU A 133 6.80 -0.65 -5.11
C LEU A 133 7.76 -1.23 -6.16
N THR A 134 9.03 -0.82 -6.16
CA THR A 134 10.07 -1.42 -7.01
C THR A 134 10.31 -2.88 -6.62
N SER A 135 10.49 -3.15 -5.32
CA SER A 135 10.69 -4.50 -4.79
C SER A 135 9.48 -5.40 -5.06
N TYR A 136 8.28 -4.87 -4.85
CA TYR A 136 7.02 -5.57 -5.11
C TYR A 136 6.83 -5.87 -6.61
N THR A 137 7.12 -4.90 -7.49
CA THR A 137 7.11 -5.09 -8.94
C THR A 137 8.02 -6.24 -9.37
N TRP A 138 9.23 -6.29 -8.81
CA TRP A 138 10.16 -7.38 -9.05
C TRP A 138 9.61 -8.73 -8.55
N LEU A 139 9.05 -8.78 -7.34
CA LEU A 139 8.46 -10.01 -6.77
C LEU A 139 7.30 -10.53 -7.61
N VAL A 140 6.36 -9.66 -8.00
CA VAL A 140 5.21 -10.02 -8.85
C VAL A 140 5.68 -10.68 -10.15
N LYS A 141 6.70 -10.11 -10.79
CA LYS A 141 7.27 -10.63 -12.04
C LYS A 141 8.01 -11.94 -11.83
N SER A 142 8.87 -12.02 -10.82
CA SER A 142 9.68 -13.20 -10.53
C SER A 142 8.85 -14.42 -10.12
N LEU A 143 7.74 -14.19 -9.41
CA LEU A 143 6.82 -15.25 -8.98
C LEU A 143 5.71 -15.55 -10.01
N GLY A 144 5.66 -14.82 -11.14
CA GLY A 144 4.63 -14.99 -12.16
C GLY A 144 3.22 -14.77 -11.63
N LEU A 145 3.03 -13.82 -10.71
CA LEU A 145 1.70 -13.51 -10.14
C LEU A 145 0.81 -12.80 -11.16
N ASN A 146 1.40 -12.08 -12.12
CA ASN A 146 0.72 -11.35 -13.19
C ASN A 146 0.38 -12.21 -14.42
N ARG A 147 0.39 -13.55 -14.29
CA ARG A 147 0.09 -14.47 -15.39
C ARG A 147 -1.31 -14.22 -15.97
N LYS A 148 -1.42 -14.34 -17.30
CA LYS A 148 -2.69 -14.25 -18.03
C LYS A 148 -3.42 -15.59 -18.04
#